data_AF-X6BYP0-F1
#
_entry.id   AF-X6BYP0-F1
#
_cell.length_a   1.000
_cell.length_b   1.000
_cell.length_c   1.000
_cell.angle_alpha   90.00
_cell.angle_beta   90.00
_cell.angle_gamma   90.00
#
_symmetry.space_group_name_H-M   'P 1'
#
loop_
_entity.id
_entity.type
_entity.pdbx_description
1 polymer ?
#
loop_
_entity_poly.entity_id
_entity_poly.type
_entity_poly.pdbx_seq_one_letter_code
_entity_poly.pdbx_strand_id
1 'polypeptide(L)'
;MGADTKSGTAGAAGSKKRRYLQDGFFIAHRLEMLLSPAWGLAPQPLRKIIERLEIEHLRHGGYENGDLYVTYSQFVAAGISKKTIRPAVTLGEQLGLIQCILDDNPKGDIRGANKYRLTFVPAKGRREPTDDWKKITVEKAKDFIEQFRRASDDEKVDANRSKKVA
;
A
#
# COMPACT_ATOMS: atom_id res chain seq x y z
N MET A 1 47.46 -12.40 -24.19
CA MET A 1 46.92 -13.33 -23.18
C MET A 1 47.43 -12.87 -21.82
N GLY A 2 46.65 -12.47 -20.83
CA GLY A 2 45.21 -12.24 -20.69
C GLY A 2 45.05 -11.25 -19.52
N ALA A 3 44.15 -10.29 -19.65
CA ALA A 3 43.86 -9.32 -18.60
C ALA A 3 42.77 -9.89 -17.69
N ASP A 4 43.16 -10.46 -16.56
CA ASP A 4 42.23 -10.91 -15.52
C ASP A 4 41.73 -9.71 -14.72
N THR A 5 40.51 -9.30 -15.05
CA THR A 5 39.65 -8.45 -14.21
C THR A 5 39.23 -9.22 -12.96
N LYS A 6 39.58 -8.73 -11.77
CA LYS A 6 38.92 -9.13 -10.52
C LYS A 6 38.30 -7.90 -9.85
N SER A 7 37.01 -7.72 -10.10
CA SER A 7 36.11 -6.85 -9.34
C SER A 7 35.97 -7.40 -7.91
N GLY A 8 36.72 -6.82 -6.97
CA GLY A 8 36.61 -7.14 -5.56
C GLY A 8 35.50 -6.35 -4.89
N THR A 9 34.28 -6.91 -4.80
CA THR A 9 33.34 -6.55 -3.73
C THR A 9 33.24 -7.73 -2.78
N ALA A 10 34.24 -7.84 -1.90
CA ALA A 10 34.14 -8.69 -0.73
C ALA A 10 33.21 -7.99 0.27
N GLY A 11 31.97 -8.49 0.40
CA GLY A 11 31.14 -8.15 1.55
C GLY A 11 31.87 -8.57 2.81
N ALA A 12 32.12 -7.63 3.72
CA ALA A 12 32.88 -7.87 4.94
C ALA A 12 32.24 -8.99 5.77
N ALA A 13 32.91 -10.15 5.80
CA ALA A 13 32.62 -11.21 6.73
C ALA A 13 32.78 -10.66 8.15
N GLY A 14 31.67 -10.51 8.90
CA GLY A 14 31.72 -10.16 10.32
C GLY A 14 30.87 -8.97 10.78
N SER A 15 30.11 -8.29 9.92
CA SER A 15 29.12 -7.34 10.46
C SER A 15 28.04 -8.12 11.21
N LYS A 16 28.09 -8.16 12.54
CA LYS A 16 27.03 -8.69 13.38
C LYS A 16 25.74 -7.98 12.96
N LYS A 17 24.85 -8.68 12.25
CA LYS A 17 23.53 -8.15 11.89
C LYS A 17 22.88 -7.69 13.20
N ARG A 18 22.45 -6.43 13.25
CA ARG A 18 21.90 -5.82 14.48
C ARG A 18 20.80 -6.75 15.01
N ARG A 19 20.93 -7.20 16.26
CA ARG A 19 20.06 -8.24 16.85
C ARG A 19 18.57 -7.92 16.72
N TYR A 20 18.18 -6.65 16.82
CA TYR A 20 16.79 -6.21 16.65
C TYR A 20 16.21 -6.40 15.23
N LEU A 21 17.05 -6.62 14.20
CA LEU A 21 16.60 -6.95 12.85
C LEU A 21 16.38 -8.45 12.65
N GLN A 22 16.69 -9.29 13.65
CA GLN A 22 16.55 -10.75 13.58
C GLN A 22 15.25 -11.24 14.19
N ASP A 23 14.65 -10.46 15.10
CA ASP A 23 13.43 -10.83 15.81
C ASP A 23 12.20 -10.29 15.05
N GLY A 24 11.64 -11.11 14.16
CA GLY A 24 10.37 -10.84 13.45
C GLY A 24 10.51 -10.36 12.01
N PHE A 25 9.36 -10.22 11.33
CA PHE A 25 9.27 -9.68 9.98
C PHE A 25 9.16 -8.15 10.02
N PHE A 26 9.86 -7.47 9.11
CA PHE A 26 9.82 -6.02 8.97
C PHE A 26 9.60 -5.62 7.52
N ILE A 27 9.07 -4.41 7.31
CA ILE A 27 8.94 -3.79 6.00
C ILE A 27 9.87 -2.59 5.90
N ALA A 28 10.71 -2.58 4.87
CA ALA A 28 11.62 -1.47 4.64
C ALA A 28 10.93 -0.40 3.78
N HIS A 29 10.75 0.80 4.33
CA HIS A 29 10.38 1.97 3.54
C HIS A 29 11.61 2.69 3.03
N ARG A 30 11.67 2.93 1.72
CA ARG A 30 12.74 3.75 1.14
C ARG A 30 12.55 5.21 1.52
N LEU A 31 13.64 5.88 1.89
CA LEU A 31 13.62 7.30 2.23
C LEU A 31 13.00 8.16 1.12
N GLU A 32 13.35 7.87 -0.14
CA GLU A 32 12.77 8.56 -1.31
C GLU A 32 11.24 8.48 -1.36
N MET A 33 10.65 7.32 -1.00
CA MET A 33 9.22 7.14 -0.95
C MET A 33 8.61 7.97 0.19
N LEU A 34 9.22 7.93 1.37
CA LEU A 34 8.72 8.67 2.54
C LEU A 34 8.71 10.19 2.30
N LEU A 35 9.67 10.70 1.53
CA LEU A 35 9.77 12.10 1.14
C LEU A 35 8.92 12.46 -0.10
N SER A 36 8.38 11.47 -0.80
CA SER A 36 7.59 11.71 -2.01
C SER A 36 6.29 12.45 -1.71
N PRO A 37 5.74 13.21 -2.68
CA PRO A 37 4.44 13.86 -2.51
C PRO A 37 3.30 12.85 -2.28
N ALA A 38 3.39 11.69 -2.94
CA ALA A 38 2.43 10.60 -2.80
C ALA A 38 2.33 10.12 -1.35
N TRP A 39 3.48 9.89 -0.71
CA TRP A 39 3.51 9.53 0.71
C TRP A 39 3.20 10.76 1.56
N GLY A 40 3.98 11.83 1.51
CA GLY A 40 3.92 12.96 2.43
C GLY A 40 2.54 13.60 2.60
N LEU A 41 1.74 13.65 1.53
CA LEU A 41 0.40 14.26 1.57
C LEU A 41 -0.74 13.25 1.83
N ALA A 42 -0.45 11.94 1.90
CA ALA A 42 -1.46 10.91 2.08
C ALA A 42 -2.25 11.12 3.41
N PRO A 43 -3.59 11.14 3.36
CA PRO A 43 -4.41 11.35 4.55
C PRO A 43 -4.44 10.11 5.45
N GLN A 44 -4.80 10.29 6.72
CA GLN A 44 -4.80 9.22 7.73
C GLN A 44 -5.56 7.94 7.33
N PRO A 45 -6.74 7.98 6.67
CA PRO A 45 -7.43 6.77 6.25
C PRO A 45 -6.60 5.92 5.29
N LEU A 46 -5.89 6.56 4.34
CA LEU A 46 -5.00 5.86 3.42
C LEU A 46 -3.78 5.28 4.16
N ARG A 47 -3.20 6.02 5.11
CA ARG A 47 -2.11 5.50 5.97
C ARG A 47 -2.51 4.22 6.68
N LYS A 48 -3.68 4.20 7.29
CA LYS A 48 -4.22 3.02 7.99
C LYS A 48 -4.49 1.84 7.06
N ILE A 49 -4.95 2.11 5.82
CA ILE A 49 -5.10 1.06 4.81
C ILE A 49 -3.73 0.45 4.50
N ILE A 50 -2.73 1.29 4.20
CA ILE A 50 -1.37 0.84 3.90
C ILE A 50 -0.83 0.02 5.08
N GLU A 51 -0.87 0.56 6.29
CA GLU A 51 -0.42 -0.14 7.51
C GLU A 51 -1.13 -1.50 7.69
N ARG A 52 -2.46 -1.55 7.46
CA ARG A 52 -3.18 -2.82 7.56
C ARG A 52 -2.72 -3.83 6.51
N LEU A 53 -2.43 -3.39 5.29
CA LEU A 53 -1.89 -4.24 4.22
C LEU A 53 -0.46 -4.69 4.53
N GLU A 54 0.38 -3.82 5.09
CA GLU A 54 1.72 -4.17 5.55
C GLU A 54 1.67 -5.25 6.62
N ILE A 55 0.77 -5.13 7.61
CA ILE A 55 0.55 -6.16 8.63
C ILE A 55 0.14 -7.50 7.98
N GLU A 56 -0.72 -7.48 6.96
CA GLU A 56 -1.12 -8.70 6.27
C GLU A 56 0.06 -9.34 5.54
N HIS A 57 0.85 -8.53 4.85
CA HIS A 57 2.06 -8.98 4.17
C HIS A 57 3.06 -9.61 5.14
N LEU A 58 3.29 -8.98 6.30
CA LEU A 58 4.19 -9.48 7.34
C LEU A 58 3.66 -10.75 8.03
N ARG A 59 2.33 -10.89 8.18
CA ARG A 59 1.71 -12.15 8.66
C ARG A 59 1.94 -13.32 7.72
N HIS A 60 2.09 -13.04 6.43
CA HIS A 60 2.51 -14.01 5.40
C HIS A 60 4.03 -14.11 5.23
N GLY A 61 4.80 -13.68 6.24
CA GLY A 61 6.26 -13.76 6.23
C GLY A 61 6.95 -12.81 5.26
N GLY A 62 6.23 -11.86 4.66
CA GLY A 62 6.79 -10.88 3.73
C GLY A 62 6.92 -11.36 2.28
N TYR A 63 6.17 -12.38 1.85
CA TYR A 63 6.29 -12.95 0.49
C TYR A 63 5.07 -12.78 -0.42
N GLU A 64 3.90 -12.52 0.16
CA GLU A 64 2.61 -12.59 -0.56
C GLU A 64 2.09 -11.22 -1.05
N ASN A 65 2.99 -10.24 -1.28
CA ASN A 65 2.55 -8.93 -1.79
C ASN A 65 1.94 -9.06 -3.20
N GLY A 66 0.73 -8.54 -3.39
CA GLY A 66 -0.08 -8.74 -4.59
C GLY A 66 -1.18 -9.78 -4.44
N ASP A 67 -1.06 -10.66 -3.44
CA ASP A 67 -2.08 -11.63 -3.01
C ASP A 67 -2.58 -11.30 -1.59
N LEU A 68 -2.61 -10.02 -1.21
CA LEU A 68 -3.06 -9.59 0.11
C LEU A 68 -4.58 -9.48 0.15
N TYR A 69 -5.24 -10.34 0.93
CA TYR A 69 -6.69 -10.30 1.09
C TYR A 69 -7.05 -9.62 2.41
N VAL A 70 -7.61 -8.41 2.33
CA VAL A 70 -8.12 -7.70 3.51
C VAL A 70 -9.58 -7.32 3.29
N THR A 71 -10.44 -7.80 4.18
CA THR A 71 -11.87 -7.56 4.10
C THR A 71 -12.24 -6.16 4.57
N TYR A 72 -13.43 -5.69 4.18
CA TYR A 72 -14.00 -4.46 4.71
C TYR A 72 -14.08 -4.44 6.24
N SER A 73 -14.44 -5.57 6.88
CA SER A 73 -14.52 -5.65 8.33
C SER A 73 -13.15 -5.51 8.99
N GLN A 74 -12.08 -6.03 8.37
CA GLN A 74 -10.72 -5.87 8.87
C GLN A 74 -10.23 -4.42 8.75
N PHE A 75 -10.58 -3.70 7.67
CA PHE A 75 -10.32 -2.26 7.58
C PHE A 75 -11.11 -1.46 8.62
N VAL A 76 -12.38 -1.83 8.87
CA VAL A 76 -13.16 -1.22 9.95
C VAL A 76 -12.51 -1.48 11.31
N ALA A 77 -12.04 -2.70 11.57
CA ALA A 77 -11.32 -3.05 12.80
C ALA A 77 -9.99 -2.28 12.94
N ALA A 78 -9.35 -1.90 11.84
CA ALA A 78 -8.21 -0.99 11.83
C ALA A 78 -8.58 0.50 12.08
N GLY A 79 -9.85 0.78 12.37
CA GLY A 79 -10.36 2.11 12.69
C GLY A 79 -10.51 3.02 11.47
N ILE A 80 -10.86 2.44 10.31
CA ILE A 80 -11.23 3.16 9.10
C ILE A 80 -12.75 3.13 8.98
N SER A 81 -13.38 4.28 8.75
CA SER A 81 -14.82 4.33 8.51
C SER A 81 -15.17 3.53 7.26
N LYS A 82 -16.22 2.69 7.33
CA LYS A 82 -16.68 1.85 6.21
C LYS A 82 -16.88 2.64 4.91
N LYS A 83 -17.39 3.86 5.05
CA LYS A 83 -17.65 4.83 3.98
C LYS A 83 -16.36 5.29 3.30
N THR A 84 -15.34 5.57 4.10
CA THR A 84 -14.05 6.08 3.64
C THR A 84 -13.15 5.01 3.02
N ILE A 85 -13.41 3.71 3.24
CA ILE A 85 -12.57 2.62 2.71
C ILE A 85 -12.41 2.72 1.20
N ARG A 86 -13.52 2.77 0.44
CA ARG A 86 -13.46 2.77 -1.03
C ARG A 86 -12.78 4.03 -1.58
N PRO A 87 -13.16 5.26 -1.17
CA PRO A 87 -12.45 6.47 -1.58
C PRO A 87 -10.97 6.46 -1.22
N ALA A 88 -10.60 5.92 -0.05
CA ALA A 88 -9.20 5.85 0.36
C ALA A 88 -8.40 4.80 -0.42
N VAL A 89 -9.00 3.66 -0.78
CA VAL A 89 -8.37 2.68 -1.69
C VAL A 89 -8.13 3.33 -3.05
N THR A 90 -9.14 3.97 -3.62
CA THR A 90 -9.02 4.66 -4.92
C THR A 90 -7.96 5.76 -4.89
N LEU A 91 -7.91 6.57 -3.82
CA LEU A 91 -6.84 7.55 -3.63
C LEU A 91 -5.46 6.88 -3.57
N GLY A 92 -5.34 5.74 -2.89
CA GLY A 92 -4.09 4.98 -2.83
C GLY A 92 -3.63 4.48 -4.19
N GLU A 93 -4.55 4.07 -5.06
CA GLU A 93 -4.26 3.69 -6.45
C GLU A 93 -3.82 4.90 -7.28
N GLN A 94 -4.51 6.04 -7.15
CA GLN A 94 -4.16 7.29 -7.84
C GLN A 94 -2.78 7.82 -7.41
N LEU A 95 -2.44 7.72 -6.13
CA LEU A 95 -1.12 8.07 -5.59
C LEU A 95 -0.06 7.00 -5.89
N GLY A 96 -0.43 5.89 -6.54
CA GLY A 96 0.48 4.82 -6.90
C GLY A 96 1.14 4.15 -5.70
N LEU A 97 0.50 4.15 -4.53
CA LEU A 97 0.99 3.51 -3.30
C LEU A 97 0.45 2.09 -3.14
N ILE A 98 -0.77 1.85 -3.64
CA ILE A 98 -1.42 0.55 -3.64
C ILE A 98 -1.98 0.22 -5.02
N GLN A 99 -2.29 -1.04 -5.25
CA GLN A 99 -3.11 -1.50 -6.36
C GLN A 99 -4.19 -2.44 -5.82
N CYS A 100 -5.45 -2.23 -6.22
CA CYS A 100 -6.55 -3.16 -5.98
C CYS A 100 -6.72 -4.04 -7.23
N ILE A 101 -6.70 -5.36 -7.04
CA ILE A 101 -6.76 -6.35 -8.12
C ILE A 101 -7.96 -7.23 -7.84
N LEU A 102 -8.84 -7.39 -8.82
CA LEU A 102 -9.93 -8.36 -8.68
C LEU A 102 -9.37 -9.77 -8.84
N ASP A 103 -9.74 -10.67 -7.93
CA ASP A 103 -9.40 -12.08 -8.06
C ASP A 103 -10.02 -12.67 -9.33
N ASP A 104 -9.17 -13.28 -10.16
CA ASP A 104 -9.50 -13.89 -11.43
C ASP A 104 -10.00 -15.33 -11.27
N ASN A 105 -9.95 -15.88 -10.06
CA ASN A 105 -10.49 -17.21 -9.74
C ASN A 105 -11.62 -17.16 -8.70
N PRO A 106 -12.80 -16.60 -9.05
CA PRO A 106 -13.95 -16.58 -8.17
C PRO A 106 -14.42 -18.00 -7.79
N LYS A 107 -14.81 -18.20 -6.52
CA LYS A 107 -15.47 -19.44 -6.10
C LYS A 107 -16.94 -19.40 -6.52
N GLY A 108 -17.26 -20.01 -7.66
CA GLY A 108 -18.61 -20.08 -8.21
C GLY A 108 -19.05 -18.76 -8.85
N ASP A 109 -20.34 -18.43 -8.73
CA ASP A 109 -20.97 -17.26 -9.37
C ASP A 109 -20.76 -15.93 -8.60
N ILE A 110 -19.93 -15.95 -7.56
CA ILE A 110 -19.68 -14.79 -6.71
C ILE A 110 -18.49 -14.02 -7.27
N ARG A 111 -18.60 -12.69 -7.35
CA ARG A 111 -17.49 -11.80 -7.70
C ARG A 111 -16.24 -12.14 -6.87
N GLY A 112 -15.08 -12.22 -7.55
CA GLY A 112 -13.78 -12.45 -6.91
C GLY A 112 -13.49 -11.44 -5.80
N ALA A 113 -12.75 -11.88 -4.78
CA ALA A 113 -12.32 -10.99 -3.71
C ALA A 113 -11.33 -9.94 -4.25
N ASN A 114 -11.19 -8.81 -3.56
CA ASN A 114 -10.11 -7.87 -3.87
C ASN A 114 -8.81 -8.39 -3.25
N LYS A 115 -7.78 -8.51 -4.08
CA LYS A 115 -6.37 -8.62 -3.67
C LYS A 115 -5.74 -7.24 -3.70
N TYR A 116 -4.78 -7.02 -2.82
CA TYR A 116 -4.04 -5.77 -2.79
C TYR A 116 -2.54 -5.99 -2.97
N ARG A 117 -1.91 -5.00 -3.59
CA ARG A 117 -0.46 -4.89 -3.74
C ARG A 117 0.01 -3.56 -3.19
N LEU A 118 1.07 -3.56 -2.39
CA LEU A 118 1.87 -2.36 -2.09
C LEU A 118 2.88 -2.18 -3.22
N THR A 119 2.84 -1.03 -3.92
CA THR A 119 3.65 -0.80 -5.14
C THR A 119 5.13 -0.59 -4.83
N PHE A 120 5.46 -0.21 -3.59
CA PHE A 120 6.81 0.04 -3.11
C PHE A 120 7.50 -1.20 -2.51
N VAL A 121 6.78 -2.33 -2.45
CA VAL A 121 7.27 -3.66 -2.06
C VAL A 121 7.29 -4.55 -3.31
N PRO A 122 8.30 -5.42 -3.50
CA PRO A 122 8.27 -6.38 -4.60
C PRO A 122 7.00 -7.24 -4.55
N ALA A 123 6.33 -7.42 -5.68
CA ALA A 123 5.22 -8.37 -5.75
C ALA A 123 5.73 -9.81 -5.61
N LYS A 124 4.85 -10.75 -5.26
CA LYS A 124 5.15 -12.17 -5.23
C LYS A 124 5.80 -12.62 -6.55
N GLY A 125 6.96 -13.28 -6.45
CA GLY A 125 7.74 -13.73 -7.61
C GLY A 125 8.48 -12.62 -8.37
N ARG A 126 8.46 -11.37 -7.90
CA ARG A 126 9.22 -10.25 -8.47
C ARG A 126 10.40 -9.88 -7.57
N ARG A 127 11.49 -9.42 -8.20
CA ARG A 127 12.69 -8.96 -7.49
C ARG A 127 12.59 -7.49 -7.07
N GLU A 128 11.90 -6.68 -7.85
CA GLU A 128 11.85 -5.23 -7.68
C GLU A 128 10.41 -4.74 -7.51
N PRO A 129 10.19 -3.68 -6.71
CA PRO A 129 8.90 -3.00 -6.62
C PRO A 129 8.61 -2.18 -7.91
N THR A 130 7.34 -1.88 -8.19
CA THR A 130 6.96 -1.08 -9.38
C THR A 130 7.11 0.41 -9.18
N ASP A 131 7.08 0.88 -7.92
CA ASP A 131 7.28 2.27 -7.53
C ASP A 131 6.40 3.26 -8.29
N ASP A 132 5.14 2.92 -8.49
CA ASP A 132 4.20 3.74 -9.26
C ASP A 132 4.06 5.16 -8.69
N TRP A 133 4.27 5.32 -7.37
CA TRP A 133 4.34 6.59 -6.66
C TRP A 133 5.40 7.57 -7.20
N LYS A 134 6.45 7.10 -7.88
CA LYS A 134 7.49 7.96 -8.48
C LYS A 134 6.94 8.87 -9.60
N LYS A 135 5.81 8.48 -10.21
CA LYS A 135 5.17 9.24 -11.30
C LYS A 135 4.31 10.41 -10.78
N ILE A 136 4.16 10.54 -9.46
CA ILE A 136 3.24 11.47 -8.83
C ILE A 136 3.97 12.76 -8.43
N THR A 137 3.58 13.84 -9.10
CA THR A 137 4.05 15.19 -8.75
C THR A 137 3.27 15.76 -7.57
N VAL A 138 3.75 16.87 -7.01
CA VAL A 138 3.07 17.56 -5.90
C VAL A 138 1.68 18.03 -6.32
N GLU A 139 1.54 18.52 -7.55
CA GLU A 139 0.29 19.04 -8.12
C GLU A 139 -0.73 17.91 -8.25
N LYS A 140 -0.34 16.79 -8.88
CA LYS A 140 -1.21 15.61 -9.00
C LYS A 140 -1.65 15.07 -7.64
N ALA A 141 -0.72 15.00 -6.69
CA ALA A 141 -1.04 14.53 -5.34
C ALA A 141 -2.08 15.44 -4.66
N LYS A 142 -1.92 16.77 -4.76
CA LYS A 142 -2.89 17.74 -4.23
C LYS A 142 -4.26 17.59 -4.88
N ASP A 143 -4.32 17.45 -6.21
CA ASP A 143 -5.56 17.29 -6.95
C ASP A 143 -6.32 16.02 -6.51
N PHE A 144 -5.63 14.90 -6.36
CA PHE A 144 -6.24 13.66 -5.88
C PHE A 144 -6.74 13.77 -4.44
N ILE A 145 -6.01 14.47 -3.57
CA ILE A 145 -6.44 14.71 -2.19
C ILE A 145 -7.65 15.62 -2.13
N GLU A 146 -7.72 16.64 -2.98
CA GLU A 146 -8.89 17.49 -3.06
C GLU A 146 -10.12 16.71 -3.54
N GLN A 147 -9.98 15.88 -4.58
CA GLN A 147 -11.05 14.98 -5.04
C GLN A 147 -11.52 14.04 -3.91
N PHE A 148 -10.58 13.47 -3.14
CA PHE A 148 -10.90 12.63 -1.99
C PHE A 148 -11.67 13.38 -0.89
N ARG A 149 -11.29 14.64 -0.61
CA ARG A 149 -11.99 15.47 0.38
C ARG A 149 -13.41 15.81 -0.07
N ARG A 150 -13.58 16.23 -1.33
CA ARG A 150 -14.90 16.50 -1.92
C ARG A 150 -15.82 15.28 -1.84
N ALA A 151 -15.34 14.12 -2.27
CA ALA A 151 -16.10 12.86 -2.18
C ALA A 151 -16.48 12.52 -0.73
N SER A 152 -15.59 12.78 0.23
CA SER A 152 -15.87 12.55 1.65
C SER A 152 -16.90 13.53 2.23
N ASP A 153 -16.98 14.75 1.70
CA ASP A 153 -17.92 15.77 2.16
C ASP A 153 -19.30 15.56 1.53
N ASP A 154 -19.38 15.23 0.24
CA ASP A 154 -20.63 14.86 -0.44
C ASP A 154 -21.31 13.68 0.27
N GLU A 155 -20.52 12.66 0.66
CA GLU A 155 -21.05 11.49 1.37
C GLU A 155 -21.56 11.82 2.79
N LYS A 156 -21.00 12.85 3.45
CA LYS A 156 -21.52 13.36 4.73
C LYS A 156 -22.84 14.11 4.54
N VAL A 157 -22.94 14.92 3.50
CA VAL A 157 -24.16 15.66 3.16
C VAL A 157 -25.31 14.69 2.89
N ASP A 158 -25.07 13.68 2.07
CA ASP A 158 -26.06 12.64 1.77
C ASP A 158 -26.50 11.88 3.02
N ALA A 159 -25.55 11.50 3.89
CA ALA A 159 -25.85 10.83 5.15
C ALA A 159 -26.74 11.67 6.09
N ASN A 160 -26.50 12.98 6.15
CA ASN A 160 -27.31 13.89 6.95
C ASN A 160 -28.71 14.07 6.35
N ARG A 161 -28.84 14.12 5.02
CA ARG A 161 -30.12 14.18 4.34
C ARG A 161 -30.96 12.93 4.62
N SER A 162 -30.38 11.74 4.53
CA SER A 162 -31.08 10.48 4.84
C SER A 162 -31.56 10.40 6.29
N LYS A 163 -30.80 10.93 7.26
CA LYS A 163 -31.20 10.98 8.68
C LYS A 163 -32.35 11.94 8.97
N LYS A 164 -32.59 12.94 8.13
CA LYS A 164 -33.67 13.93 8.32
C LYS A 164 -35.00 13.46 7.73
N VAL A 165 -34.96 12.46 6.83
CA VAL A 165 -36.13 11.91 6.13
C VAL A 165 -36.66 10.64 6.80
N ALA A 166 -35.85 10.00 7.66
CA ALA A 166 -36.24 8.88 8.52
C ALA A 166 -36.71 9.37 9.90
#